data_AF-A0A1G5WRL2-F1
#
_entry.id   AF-A0A1G5WRL2-F1
#
_cell.length_a   1.000
_cell.length_b   1.000
_cell.length_c   1.000
_cell.angle_alpha   90.00
_cell.angle_beta   90.00
_cell.angle_gamma   90.00
#
_symmetry.space_group_name_H-M   'P 1'
#
loop_
_entity.id
_entity.type
_entity.pdbx_description
1 polymer ?
#
loop_
_entity_poly.entity_id
_entity_poly.type
_entity_poly.pdbx_seq_one_letter_code
_entity_poly.pdbx_strand_id
1 'polypeptide(L)'
;MSKLAFSLILLLFSSSGLYAQITIESQQDSDRNVLFYAGNPTKIPYSGILNFSQLQYLTTFGGGNVTGVALPGRTKVKTLKPTLAGQGADYRYGFSYAKGNVFGKTKFDPI
;
A
#
# COMPACT_ATOMS: atom_id res chain seq x y z
N MET A 1 5.56 -46.13 -12.30
CA MET A 1 5.68 -44.93 -13.17
C MET A 1 4.57 -43.89 -12.94
N SER A 2 3.31 -44.27 -12.66
CA SER A 2 2.22 -43.28 -12.47
C SER A 2 2.35 -42.35 -11.26
N LYS A 3 2.97 -42.79 -10.15
CA LYS A 3 3.17 -41.96 -8.94
C LYS A 3 4.06 -40.74 -9.19
N LEU A 4 5.11 -40.90 -9.99
CA LEU A 4 6.02 -39.81 -10.38
C LEU A 4 5.32 -38.79 -11.29
N ALA A 5 4.50 -39.28 -12.23
CA ALA A 5 3.69 -38.41 -13.10
C ALA A 5 2.65 -37.60 -12.29
N PHE A 6 2.01 -38.22 -11.29
CA PHE A 6 1.05 -37.55 -10.42
C PHE A 6 1.71 -36.46 -9.56
N SER A 7 2.90 -36.74 -9.01
CA SER A 7 3.67 -35.74 -8.25
C SER A 7 4.14 -34.56 -9.11
N LEU A 8 4.50 -34.80 -10.37
CA LEU A 8 4.92 -33.75 -11.30
C LEU A 8 3.76 -32.80 -11.66
N ILE A 9 2.56 -33.34 -11.84
CA ILE A 9 1.36 -32.54 -12.12
C ILE A 9 1.01 -31.64 -10.93
N LEU A 10 1.10 -32.16 -9.70
CA LEU A 10 0.81 -31.38 -8.50
C LEU A 10 1.77 -30.18 -8.33
N LEU A 11 3.05 -30.38 -8.66
CA LEU A 11 4.08 -29.33 -8.61
C LEU A 11 3.83 -28.22 -9.63
N LEU A 12 3.30 -28.56 -10.81
CA LEU A 12 2.98 -27.58 -11.86
C LEU A 12 1.75 -26.73 -11.53
N PHE A 13 0.76 -27.26 -10.82
CA PHE A 13 -0.41 -26.48 -10.36
C PHE A 13 -0.13 -25.61 -9.13
N SER A 14 1.00 -25.82 -8.44
CA SER A 14 1.38 -25.06 -7.26
C SER A 14 1.93 -23.65 -7.58
N SER A 15 2.20 -23.35 -8.85
CA SER A 15 2.90 -22.11 -9.25
C SER A 15 1.97 -20.91 -9.49
N SER A 16 0.74 -20.91 -8.97
CA SER A 16 -0.11 -19.72 -9.01
C SER A 16 0.52 -18.62 -8.15
N GLY A 17 1.14 -17.63 -8.79
CA GLY A 17 1.74 -16.48 -8.12
C GLY A 17 0.70 -15.71 -7.31
N LEU A 18 0.98 -15.49 -6.02
CA LEU A 18 0.21 -14.56 -5.18
C LEU A 18 0.58 -13.13 -5.59
N TYR A 19 -0.17 -12.55 -6.52
CA TYR A 19 -0.04 -11.13 -6.83
C TYR A 19 -0.72 -10.32 -5.73
N ALA A 20 0.06 -9.51 -5.00
CA ALA A 20 -0.51 -8.52 -4.09
C ALA A 20 -1.42 -7.58 -4.88
N GLN A 21 -2.66 -7.43 -4.44
CA GLN A 21 -3.67 -6.67 -5.18
C GLN A 21 -3.40 -5.16 -5.15
N ILE A 22 -2.69 -4.68 -4.13
CA ILE A 22 -2.23 -3.30 -3.97
C ILE A 22 -0.80 -3.32 -3.48
N THR A 23 0.07 -2.49 -4.07
CA THR A 23 1.46 -2.32 -3.63
C THR A 23 1.63 -0.95 -2.98
N ILE A 24 2.58 -0.85 -2.04
CA ILE A 24 3.02 0.42 -1.46
C ILE A 24 4.50 0.59 -1.75
N GLU A 25 4.84 1.73 -2.32
CA GLU A 25 6.20 2.12 -2.62
C GLU A 25 6.51 3.45 -1.93
N SER A 26 7.70 3.56 -1.37
CA SER A 26 8.21 4.81 -0.81
C SER A 26 9.36 5.34 -1.66
N GLN A 27 9.39 6.66 -1.84
CA GLN A 27 10.45 7.37 -2.55
C GLN A 27 10.85 8.60 -1.75
N GLN A 28 12.13 8.96 -1.82
CA GLN A 28 12.62 10.19 -1.20
C GLN A 28 12.74 11.29 -2.27
N ASP A 29 12.22 12.48 -1.99
CA ASP A 29 12.37 13.65 -2.87
C ASP A 29 13.65 14.46 -2.56
N SER A 30 13.87 15.53 -3.35
CA SER A 30 15.01 16.44 -3.18
C SER A 30 15.07 17.11 -1.81
N ASP A 31 13.92 17.27 -1.16
CA ASP A 31 13.78 17.91 0.14
C ASP A 31 13.84 16.89 1.28
N ARG A 32 14.23 15.64 0.97
CA ARG A 32 14.30 14.50 1.89
C ARG A 32 12.96 14.05 2.46
N ASN A 33 11.83 14.48 1.91
CA ASN A 33 10.53 13.94 2.29
C ASN A 33 10.39 12.50 1.81
N VAL A 34 9.71 11.67 2.59
CA VAL A 34 9.36 10.31 2.18
C VAL A 34 7.94 10.31 1.64
N LEU A 35 7.82 10.08 0.34
CA LEU A 35 6.58 10.02 -0.42
C LEU A 35 6.10 8.57 -0.52
N PHE A 36 4.90 8.29 -0.07
CA PHE A 36 4.27 6.98 -0.18
C PHE A 36 3.28 6.97 -1.34
N TYR A 37 3.42 5.98 -2.21
CA TYR A 37 2.57 5.73 -3.35
C TYR A 37 1.90 4.37 -3.22
N ALA A 38 0.60 4.32 -3.49
CA ALA A 38 -0.13 3.08 -3.66
C ALA A 38 -0.27 2.76 -5.15
N GLY A 39 0.13 1.56 -5.53
CA GLY A 39 -0.08 0.99 -6.86
C GLY A 39 -1.32 0.10 -6.85
N ASN A 40 -2.28 0.41 -7.72
CA ASN A 40 -3.50 -0.37 -7.91
C ASN A 40 -3.61 -0.80 -9.39
N PRO A 41 -3.36 -2.07 -9.73
CA PRO A 41 -3.47 -2.56 -11.11
C PRO A 41 -4.93 -2.72 -11.58
N THR A 42 -5.91 -2.53 -10.69
CA THR A 42 -7.33 -2.75 -10.99
C THR A 42 -8.08 -1.45 -11.25
N LYS A 43 -9.25 -1.54 -11.89
CA LYS A 43 -10.13 -0.39 -12.16
C LYS A 43 -10.94 0.05 -10.93
N ILE A 44 -10.95 -0.73 -9.85
CA ILE A 44 -11.77 -0.45 -8.67
C ILE A 44 -10.87 0.18 -7.60
N PRO A 45 -11.27 1.30 -6.97
CA PRO A 45 -10.47 1.90 -5.91
C PRO A 45 -10.42 1.00 -4.67
N TYR A 46 -9.30 1.09 -3.96
CA TYR A 46 -9.11 0.47 -2.65
C TYR A 46 -8.83 1.54 -1.62
N SER A 47 -9.38 1.38 -0.42
CA SER A 47 -9.06 2.21 0.73
C SER A 47 -8.06 1.44 1.59
N GLY A 48 -7.03 2.11 2.04
CA GLY A 48 -6.00 1.49 2.85
C GLY A 48 -5.58 2.35 4.03
N ILE A 49 -5.05 1.69 5.04
CA ILE A 49 -4.50 2.31 6.24
C ILE A 49 -3.02 1.98 6.29
N LEU A 50 -2.20 3.03 6.32
CA LEU A 50 -0.79 2.95 6.66
C LEU A 50 -0.65 3.18 8.16
N ASN A 51 -0.15 2.19 8.87
CA ASN A 51 0.19 2.29 10.28
C ASN A 51 1.71 2.40 10.42
N PHE A 52 2.20 3.56 10.83
CA PHE A 52 3.60 3.81 11.14
C PHE A 52 3.86 3.40 12.58
N SER A 53 4.52 2.25 12.76
CA SER A 53 4.94 1.74 14.07
C SER A 53 6.21 2.41 14.58
N GLN A 54 7.01 3.01 13.69
CA GLN A 54 8.21 3.77 14.03
C GLN A 54 8.41 4.90 13.02
N LEU A 55 8.72 6.08 13.54
CA LEU A 55 9.09 7.27 12.77
C LEU A 55 10.28 7.92 13.49
N GLN A 56 11.47 7.80 12.92
CA GLN A 56 12.67 8.43 13.43
C GLN A 56 13.02 9.64 12.57
N TYR A 57 13.03 10.82 13.21
CA TYR A 57 13.28 12.12 12.57
C TYR A 57 12.33 12.44 11.39
N LEU A 58 11.14 11.82 11.40
CA LEU A 58 10.07 12.00 10.43
C LEU A 58 8.77 12.31 11.16
N THR A 59 7.93 13.13 10.54
CA THR A 59 6.58 13.44 11.05
C THR A 59 5.54 13.32 9.95
N THR A 60 4.31 13.05 10.36
CA THR A 60 3.13 12.95 9.50
C THR A 60 2.03 13.83 10.06
N PHE A 61 1.38 14.60 9.18
CA PHE A 61 0.15 15.31 9.52
C PHE A 61 -0.97 14.30 9.78
N GLY A 62 -1.47 14.20 11.01
CA GLY A 62 -2.50 13.22 11.39
C GLY A 62 -1.98 11.99 12.15
N GLY A 63 -0.71 11.98 12.55
CA GLY A 63 -0.15 10.96 13.45
C GLY A 63 0.28 9.68 12.74
N GLY A 64 0.39 8.59 13.52
CA GLY A 64 0.92 7.30 13.08
C GLY A 64 -0.03 6.47 12.21
N ASN A 65 -1.32 6.80 12.15
CA ASN A 65 -2.30 6.12 11.31
C ASN A 65 -2.77 7.03 10.19
N VAL A 66 -2.62 6.57 8.95
CA VAL A 66 -2.95 7.36 7.77
C VAL A 66 -3.88 6.57 6.87
N THR A 67 -5.09 7.08 6.68
CA THR A 67 -6.03 6.54 5.69
C THR A 67 -5.76 7.17 4.33
N GLY A 68 -5.62 6.34 3.30
CA GLY A 68 -5.45 6.75 1.91
C GLY A 68 -6.32 5.92 0.97
N VAL A 69 -6.53 6.42 -0.24
CA VAL A 69 -7.26 5.69 -1.30
C VAL A 69 -6.32 5.46 -2.48
N ALA A 70 -6.19 4.19 -2.84
CA ALA A 70 -5.47 3.73 -4.02
C ALA A 70 -6.44 3.71 -5.21
N LEU A 71 -6.47 4.82 -5.97
CA LEU A 71 -7.17 4.87 -7.25
C LEU A 71 -6.44 4.00 -8.29
N PRO A 72 -7.11 3.59 -9.39
CA PRO A 72 -6.48 2.86 -10.47
C PRO A 72 -5.18 3.52 -10.95
N GLY A 73 -4.11 2.74 -11.05
CA GLY A 73 -2.76 3.22 -11.35
C GLY A 73 -1.96 3.56 -10.09
N ARG A 74 -1.14 4.61 -10.15
CA ARG A 74 -0.24 5.03 -9.06
C ARG A 74 -0.77 6.28 -8.38
N THR A 75 -1.07 6.20 -7.09
CA THR A 75 -1.65 7.31 -6.32
C THR A 75 -0.74 7.68 -5.15
N LYS A 76 -0.44 8.97 -4.96
CA LYS A 76 0.26 9.44 -3.75
C LYS A 76 -0.69 9.39 -2.56
N VAL A 77 -0.36 8.60 -1.54
CA VAL A 77 -1.22 8.40 -0.36
C VAL A 77 -0.71 9.17 0.86
N LYS A 78 0.59 9.40 0.99
CA LYS A 78 1.15 10.15 2.11
C LYS A 78 2.50 10.78 1.81
N THR A 79 2.83 11.80 2.58
CA THR A 79 4.17 12.39 2.68
C THR A 79 4.58 12.44 4.15
N LEU A 80 5.75 11.92 4.47
CA LEU A 80 6.44 12.11 5.74
C LEU A 80 7.47 13.23 5.56
N LYS A 81 7.47 14.19 6.47
CA LYS A 81 8.41 15.31 6.45
C LYS A 81 9.52 15.11 7.46
N PRO A 82 10.77 15.45 7.16
CA PRO A 82 11.82 15.49 8.16
C PRO A 82 11.47 16.43 9.32
N THR A 83 11.77 16.04 10.55
CA THR A 83 11.61 16.94 11.71
C THR A 83 12.75 17.94 11.81
N LEU A 84 13.95 17.56 11.36
CA LEU A 84 15.15 18.38 11.35
C LEU A 84 15.90 18.18 10.04
N ALA A 85 16.49 19.25 9.50
CA ALA A 85 17.32 19.17 8.31
C ALA A 85 18.63 18.41 8.62
N GLY A 86 19.07 17.55 7.69
CA GLY A 86 20.39 16.91 7.77
C GLY A 86 20.43 15.53 8.44
N GLN A 87 19.43 15.14 9.24
CA GLN A 87 19.41 13.83 9.91
C GLN A 87 18.96 12.70 8.99
N GLY A 88 19.51 11.50 9.20
CA GLY A 88 19.06 10.28 8.53
C GLY A 88 17.66 9.91 9.02
N ALA A 89 16.79 9.47 8.11
CA ALA A 89 15.39 9.18 8.42
C ALA A 89 15.16 7.67 8.38
N ASP A 90 14.46 7.14 9.39
CA ASP A 90 14.07 5.73 9.43
C ASP A 90 12.57 5.61 9.78
N TYR A 91 11.91 4.61 9.20
CA TYR A 91 10.49 4.39 9.40
C TYR A 91 10.12 2.93 9.20
N ARG A 92 9.15 2.46 10.00
CA ARG A 92 8.57 1.13 9.86
C ARG A 92 7.06 1.24 9.78
N TYR A 93 6.48 0.62 8.76
CA TYR A 93 5.04 0.69 8.54
C TYR A 93 4.42 -0.68 8.24
N GLY A 94 3.16 -0.82 8.62
CA GLY A 94 2.25 -1.85 8.14
C GLY A 94 1.21 -1.24 7.20
N PHE A 95 0.67 -2.05 6.31
CA PHE A 95 -0.38 -1.65 5.37
C PHE A 95 -1.52 -2.66 5.39
N SER A 96 -2.74 -2.16 5.50
CA SER A 96 -3.97 -2.94 5.32
C SER A 96 -4.88 -2.23 4.33
N TYR A 97 -5.70 -2.98 3.61
CA TYR A 97 -6.59 -2.43 2.60
C TYR A 97 -7.90 -3.19 2.47
N ALA A 98 -8.93 -2.47 2.02
CA ALA A 98 -10.24 -2.98 1.69
C ALA A 98 -10.73 -2.37 0.37
N LYS A 99 -11.53 -3.12 -0.37
CA LYS A 99 -12.11 -2.67 -1.63
C LYS A 99 -13.11 -1.54 -1.40
N GLY A 100 -13.06 -0.51 -2.24
CA GLY A 100 -13.94 0.66 -2.16
C GLY A 100 -13.20 1.95 -1.84
N ASN A 101 -13.92 3.06 -1.89
CA ASN A 101 -13.42 4.39 -1.57
C ASN A 101 -14.14 4.92 -0.32
N VAL A 102 -13.44 4.99 0.80
CA VAL A 102 -13.94 5.49 2.10
C VAL A 102 -14.41 6.96 2.04
N PHE A 103 -13.89 7.74 1.09
CA PHE A 103 -14.31 9.12 0.86
C PHE A 103 -15.35 9.26 -0.24
N GLY A 104 -15.74 8.14 -0.89
CA GLY A 104 -16.79 8.13 -1.89
C GLY A 104 -18.15 8.38 -1.24
N LYS A 105 -18.85 9.42 -1.66
CA LYS A 105 -20.25 9.61 -1.28
C LYS A 105 -21.09 8.52 -1.95
N THR A 106 -21.75 7.67 -1.17
CA THR A 106 -22.86 6.85 -1.69
C THR A 106 -24.04 7.77 -1.97
N LYS A 107 -24.39 7.97 -3.24
CA LYS A 107 -25.75 8.40 -3.59
C LYS A 107 -26.66 7.22 -3.26
N PHE A 108 -27.31 7.27 -2.10
CA PHE A 108 -28.57 6.58 -1.95
C PHE A 108 -29.58 7.43 -2.72
N ASP A 109 -29.92 7.02 -3.95
CA ASP A 109 -31.10 7.56 -4.58
C ASP A 109 -32.29 7.18 -3.69
N PRO A 110 -33.11 8.15 -3.22
CA PRO A 110 -34.32 7.82 -2.49
C PRO A 110 -35.29 7.12 -3.45
N ILE A 111 -35.83 5.99 -2.97
CA ILE A 111 -36.99 5.29 -3.55
C ILE A 111 -38.23 6.18 -3.57
#